data_AF-A0A9P7D0L1-F1
#
_entry.id   AF-A0A9P7D0L1-F1
#
_cell.length_a   1.000
_cell.length_b   1.000
_cell.length_c   1.000
_cell.angle_alpha   90.00
_cell.angle_beta   90.00
_cell.angle_gamma   90.00
#
_symmetry.space_group_name_H-M   'P 1'
#
loop_
_entity.id
_entity.type
_entity.pdbx_description
1 polymer ?
#
loop_
_entity_poly.entity_id
_entity_poly.type
_entity_poly.pdbx_seq_one_letter_code
_entity_poly.pdbx_strand_id
1 'polypeptide(L)'
;AAALVTQSDPGSENFGIANAHTMLRQWHDPALQGTLQHRWMCNKKNVMPEITWSQMRHRFTPGFKSLLDHGVMSGWYDSNNTLQMMVFRWVFIPWLQRELDAYQDRVNNTRKRRDRNKILPHGVPNLVYQSPENFGALNFKITVEREALDHIRNLYINPSHVVFDLVPQSFGKLIQRCYEELGRPSVTRQSVWDVYLRLLDVLQVNEEIPSAIEDVEEDLPLLENHQDLPYREESNGTYYMGGVGGGLGLGTSFAHGYVEHKGADSCR
;
A
#
# COMPACT_ATOMS: atom_id res chain seq x y z
N ALA A 1 9.88 5.03 7.72
CA ALA A 1 11.10 4.94 6.89
C ALA A 1 10.69 4.88 5.43
N ALA A 2 11.45 5.53 4.55
CA ALA A 2 11.21 5.50 3.10
C ALA A 2 12.05 4.42 2.42
N ALA A 3 11.59 3.96 1.25
CA ALA A 3 12.39 3.17 0.32
C ALA A 3 13.51 4.03 -0.31
N LEU A 4 14.52 3.40 -0.89
CA LEU A 4 15.56 4.11 -1.64
C LEU A 4 15.05 4.67 -2.97
N VAL A 5 14.17 3.92 -3.64
CA VAL A 5 13.58 4.20 -4.96
C VAL A 5 12.18 3.61 -4.99
N THR A 6 11.24 4.27 -5.65
CA THR A 6 9.91 3.73 -5.98
C THR A 6 9.83 3.30 -7.44
N GLN A 7 8.89 2.40 -7.76
CA GLN A 7 8.73 1.86 -9.12
C GLN A 7 7.25 1.75 -9.44
N SER A 8 6.86 2.10 -10.66
CA SER A 8 5.53 1.87 -11.20
C SER A 8 5.58 1.69 -12.71
N ASP A 9 4.45 1.32 -13.30
CA ASP A 9 4.20 1.43 -14.72
C ASP A 9 4.18 2.89 -15.19
N PRO A 10 4.42 3.15 -16.49
CA PRO A 10 4.29 4.48 -17.05
C PRO A 10 2.81 4.91 -17.01
N GLY A 11 2.51 5.98 -16.29
CA GLY A 11 1.17 6.54 -16.15
C GLY A 11 1.23 7.89 -15.44
N SER A 12 0.39 8.84 -15.84
CA SER A 12 0.35 10.17 -15.21
C SER A 12 -0.19 10.12 -13.79
N GLU A 13 -1.02 9.13 -13.47
CA GLU A 13 -1.55 8.90 -12.12
C GLU A 13 -0.43 8.64 -11.09
N ASN A 14 0.72 8.16 -11.55
CA ASN A 14 1.87 7.84 -10.71
C ASN A 14 2.80 9.03 -10.45
N PHE A 15 2.58 10.18 -11.11
CA PHE A 15 3.43 11.37 -10.96
C PHE A 15 3.42 11.91 -9.54
N GLY A 16 2.28 11.89 -8.85
CA GLY A 16 2.19 12.29 -7.45
C GLY A 16 3.12 11.48 -6.53
N ILE A 17 3.14 10.15 -6.70
CA ILE A 17 4.01 9.25 -5.92
C ILE A 17 5.48 9.47 -6.27
N ALA A 18 5.81 9.59 -7.56
CA ALA A 18 7.16 9.83 -8.04
C ALA A 18 7.73 11.15 -7.51
N ASN A 19 6.93 12.22 -7.57
CA ASN A 19 7.28 13.55 -7.11
C ASN A 19 7.46 13.60 -5.59
N ALA A 20 6.47 13.11 -4.84
CA ALA A 20 6.51 13.08 -3.38
C ALA A 20 7.72 12.29 -2.87
N HIS A 21 8.00 11.13 -3.48
CA HIS A 21 9.16 10.33 -3.09
C HIS A 21 10.49 11.02 -3.41
N THR A 22 10.58 11.65 -4.59
CA THR A 22 11.78 12.38 -5.02
C THR A 22 12.11 13.53 -4.08
N MET A 23 11.12 14.36 -3.75
CA MET A 23 11.29 15.45 -2.80
C MET A 23 11.72 14.94 -1.42
N LEU A 24 11.10 13.86 -0.94
CA LEU A 24 11.43 13.30 0.37
C LEU A 24 12.88 12.81 0.43
N ARG A 25 13.37 12.19 -0.65
CA ARG A 25 14.75 11.71 -0.73
C ARG A 25 15.73 12.86 -0.82
N GLN A 26 15.43 13.88 -1.63
CA GLN A 26 16.27 15.07 -1.80
C GLN A 26 16.34 15.93 -0.55
N TRP A 27 15.29 15.95 0.27
CA TRP A 27 15.29 16.60 1.59
C TRP A 27 16.34 15.99 2.52
N HIS A 28 16.41 14.65 2.55
CA HIS A 28 17.33 13.93 3.43
C HIS A 28 18.73 13.72 2.84
N ASP A 29 18.88 13.84 1.53
CA ASP A 29 20.16 13.70 0.83
C ASP A 29 20.27 14.75 -0.28
N PRO A 30 20.87 15.92 0.03
CA PRO A 30 21.05 16.99 -0.94
C PRO A 30 21.90 16.60 -2.16
N ALA A 31 22.67 15.51 -2.10
CA ALA A 31 23.42 15.02 -3.26
C ALA A 31 22.51 14.42 -4.35
N LEU A 32 21.24 14.16 -4.04
CA LEU A 32 20.24 13.64 -4.98
C LEU A 32 19.49 14.75 -5.75
N GLN A 33 19.79 16.02 -5.50
CA GLN A 33 19.17 17.15 -6.21
C GLN A 33 19.33 17.01 -7.73
N GLY A 34 18.23 17.23 -8.46
CA GLY A 34 18.18 17.06 -9.92
C GLY A 34 18.03 15.63 -10.42
N THR A 35 17.89 14.63 -9.53
CA THR A 35 17.63 13.22 -9.91
C THR A 35 16.25 12.76 -9.45
N LEU A 36 15.52 12.07 -10.32
CA LEU A 36 14.20 11.50 -10.04
C LEU A 36 14.36 10.17 -9.29
N GLN A 37 13.88 10.08 -8.05
CA GLN A 37 14.01 8.85 -7.24
C GLN A 37 12.92 7.82 -7.52
N HIS A 38 12.48 7.75 -8.77
CA HIS A 38 11.43 6.86 -9.24
C HIS A 38 11.88 6.14 -10.51
N ARG A 39 11.35 4.93 -10.75
CA ARG A 39 11.58 4.21 -12.01
C ARG A 39 10.29 3.77 -12.67
N TRP A 40 10.14 4.24 -13.90
CA TRP A 40 9.11 3.80 -14.83
C TRP A 40 9.47 2.44 -15.42
N MET A 41 8.56 1.47 -15.33
CA MET A 41 8.76 0.09 -15.74
C MET A 41 7.86 -0.27 -16.91
N CYS A 42 8.41 -0.26 -18.13
CA CYS A 42 7.65 -0.59 -19.35
C CYS A 42 7.41 -2.10 -19.55
N ASN A 43 8.11 -2.98 -18.83
CA ASN A 43 8.04 -4.44 -18.99
C ASN A 43 7.43 -5.13 -17.76
N LYS A 44 6.81 -6.30 -17.95
CA LYS A 44 6.21 -7.17 -16.91
C LYS A 44 7.24 -7.74 -15.92
N LYS A 45 7.91 -6.86 -15.17
CA LYS A 45 8.84 -7.21 -14.08
C LYS A 45 8.19 -7.11 -12.71
N ASN A 46 6.88 -6.83 -12.64
CA ASN A 46 6.14 -6.66 -11.38
C ASN A 46 5.76 -7.98 -10.68
N VAL A 47 6.54 -9.03 -10.92
CA VAL A 47 6.25 -10.42 -10.54
C VAL A 47 6.05 -10.56 -9.03
N MET A 48 6.81 -9.83 -8.20
CA MET A 48 6.74 -9.96 -6.74
C MET A 48 5.47 -9.32 -6.14
N PRO A 49 5.11 -8.07 -6.47
CA PRO A 49 3.80 -7.53 -6.13
C PRO A 49 2.65 -8.38 -6.70
N GLU A 50 2.71 -8.79 -7.97
CA GLU A 50 1.68 -9.63 -8.59
C GLU A 50 1.49 -10.98 -7.88
N ILE A 51 2.57 -11.66 -7.49
CA ILE A 51 2.50 -12.89 -6.68
C ILE A 51 1.81 -12.60 -5.34
N THR A 52 2.13 -11.49 -4.69
CA THR A 52 1.54 -11.12 -3.41
C THR A 52 0.04 -10.85 -3.54
N TRP A 53 -0.36 -10.09 -4.57
CA TRP A 53 -1.77 -9.84 -4.92
C TRP A 53 -2.52 -11.13 -5.27
N SER A 54 -1.89 -12.04 -6.01
CA SER A 54 -2.44 -13.36 -6.31
C SER A 54 -2.69 -14.16 -5.02
N GLN A 55 -1.72 -14.21 -4.10
CA GLN A 55 -1.89 -14.91 -2.82
C GLN A 55 -3.02 -14.31 -1.98
N MET A 56 -3.12 -12.98 -1.93
CA MET A 56 -4.23 -12.29 -1.28
C MET A 56 -5.57 -12.67 -1.93
N ARG A 57 -5.67 -12.62 -3.26
CA ARG A 57 -6.87 -12.98 -4.02
C ARG A 57 -7.32 -14.43 -3.77
N HIS A 58 -6.39 -15.36 -3.60
CA HIS A 58 -6.72 -16.77 -3.35
C HIS A 58 -7.04 -17.08 -1.88
N ARG A 59 -6.44 -16.36 -0.92
CA ARG A 59 -6.53 -16.71 0.51
C ARG A 59 -7.48 -15.83 1.31
N PHE A 60 -7.68 -14.58 0.88
CA PHE A 60 -8.48 -13.59 1.60
C PHE A 60 -9.82 -13.36 0.90
N THR A 61 -9.79 -13.01 -0.38
CA THR A 61 -10.96 -12.55 -1.15
C THR A 61 -12.14 -13.55 -1.24
N PRO A 62 -11.98 -14.88 -1.38
CA PRO A 62 -13.11 -15.76 -1.67
C PRO A 62 -14.20 -15.72 -0.61
N GLY A 63 -13.81 -15.63 0.67
CA GLY A 63 -14.77 -15.57 1.77
C GLY A 63 -15.63 -14.30 1.78
N PHE A 64 -15.06 -13.17 1.37
CA PHE A 64 -15.79 -11.90 1.25
C PHE A 64 -16.66 -11.89 0.00
N LYS A 65 -16.16 -12.41 -1.12
CA LYS A 65 -16.94 -12.52 -2.34
C LYS A 65 -18.22 -13.34 -2.10
N SER A 66 -18.12 -14.52 -1.50
CA SER A 66 -19.30 -15.33 -1.19
C SER A 66 -20.28 -14.63 -0.24
N LEU A 67 -19.77 -13.86 0.74
CA LEU A 67 -20.61 -13.07 1.65
C LEU A 67 -21.35 -11.95 0.93
N LEU A 68 -20.67 -11.25 0.02
CA LEU A 68 -21.24 -10.16 -0.76
C LEU A 68 -22.24 -10.68 -1.79
N ASP A 69 -21.88 -11.74 -2.52
CA ASP A 69 -22.75 -12.42 -3.48
C ASP A 69 -24.06 -12.88 -2.81
N HIS A 70 -23.98 -13.37 -1.57
CA HIS A 70 -25.17 -13.77 -0.81
C HIS A 70 -26.15 -12.60 -0.60
N GLY A 71 -25.67 -11.43 -0.18
CA GLY A 71 -26.54 -10.26 0.02
C GLY A 71 -27.17 -9.75 -1.28
N VAL A 72 -26.44 -9.81 -2.40
CA VAL A 72 -26.99 -9.47 -3.72
C VAL A 72 -28.05 -10.48 -4.16
N MET A 73 -27.75 -11.78 -4.04
CA MET A 73 -28.69 -12.85 -4.41
C MET A 73 -29.96 -12.86 -3.54
N SER A 74 -29.86 -12.43 -2.29
CA SER A 74 -30.99 -12.28 -1.37
C SER A 74 -31.78 -10.98 -1.59
N GLY A 75 -31.36 -10.12 -2.52
CA GLY A 75 -32.03 -8.86 -2.82
C GLY A 75 -31.87 -7.77 -1.76
N TRP A 76 -30.85 -7.87 -0.91
CA TRP A 76 -30.60 -6.90 0.17
C TRP A 76 -29.87 -5.65 -0.31
N TYR A 77 -29.15 -5.75 -1.43
CA TYR A 77 -28.32 -4.68 -1.97
C TYR A 77 -28.54 -4.50 -3.47
N ASP A 78 -28.85 -3.28 -3.88
CA ASP A 78 -28.95 -2.79 -5.24
C ASP A 78 -27.94 -1.65 -5.44
N SER A 79 -27.01 -1.86 -6.37
CA SER A 79 -25.96 -0.89 -6.71
C SER A 79 -26.51 0.39 -7.36
N ASN A 80 -27.72 0.35 -7.91
CA ASN A 80 -28.35 1.51 -8.53
C ASN A 80 -29.08 2.40 -7.51
N ASN A 81 -29.23 1.93 -6.26
CA ASN A 81 -29.86 2.69 -5.20
C ASN A 81 -28.81 3.45 -4.39
N THR A 82 -28.80 4.78 -4.52
CA THR A 82 -27.83 5.67 -3.85
C THR A 82 -27.81 5.49 -2.33
N LEU A 83 -28.97 5.35 -1.67
CA LEU A 83 -29.04 5.16 -0.23
C LEU A 83 -28.39 3.84 0.17
N GLN A 84 -28.75 2.75 -0.52
CA GLN A 84 -28.18 1.43 -0.26
C GLN A 84 -26.67 1.41 -0.47
N MET A 85 -26.17 2.08 -1.51
CA MET A 85 -24.74 2.27 -1.76
C MET A 85 -24.06 3.03 -0.61
N MET A 86 -24.63 4.13 -0.14
CA MET A 86 -24.03 4.92 0.95
C MET A 86 -23.99 4.15 2.28
N VAL A 87 -25.10 3.49 2.65
CA VAL A 87 -25.14 2.63 3.85
C VAL A 87 -24.12 1.49 3.71
N PHE A 88 -24.01 0.90 2.52
CA PHE A 88 -23.05 -0.16 2.26
C PHE A 88 -21.61 0.35 2.43
N ARG A 89 -21.25 1.48 1.81
CA ARG A 89 -19.91 2.09 1.94
C ARG A 89 -19.58 2.36 3.42
N TRP A 90 -20.53 2.91 4.16
CA TRP A 90 -20.31 3.26 5.57
C TRP A 90 -20.14 2.05 6.49
N VAL A 91 -20.87 0.95 6.25
CA VAL A 91 -20.77 -0.27 7.07
C VAL A 91 -19.63 -1.19 6.62
N PHE A 92 -19.57 -1.50 5.32
CA PHE A 92 -18.67 -2.53 4.80
C PHE A 92 -17.23 -2.06 4.63
N ILE A 93 -16.98 -0.83 4.22
CA ILE A 93 -15.60 -0.38 3.95
C ILE A 93 -14.76 -0.35 5.24
N PRO A 94 -15.21 0.26 6.36
CA PRO A 94 -14.44 0.21 7.61
C PRO A 94 -14.26 -1.21 8.15
N TRP A 95 -15.28 -2.07 8.01
CA TRP A 95 -15.17 -3.47 8.39
C TRP A 95 -14.14 -4.21 7.55
N LEU A 96 -14.18 -4.09 6.22
CA LEU A 96 -13.21 -4.68 5.29
C LEU A 96 -11.80 -4.16 5.55
N GLN A 97 -11.64 -2.87 5.84
CA GLN A 97 -10.35 -2.29 6.21
C GLN A 97 -9.77 -2.98 7.45
N ARG A 98 -10.57 -3.18 8.50
CA ARG A 98 -10.13 -3.90 9.71
C ARG A 98 -9.71 -5.34 9.42
N GLU A 99 -10.41 -6.04 8.53
CA GLU A 99 -10.05 -7.39 8.11
C GLU A 99 -8.75 -7.40 7.27
N LEU A 100 -8.54 -6.38 6.45
CA LEU A 100 -7.30 -6.18 5.69
C LEU A 100 -6.12 -5.89 6.61
N ASP A 101 -6.30 -5.07 7.64
CA ASP A 101 -5.27 -4.76 8.64
C ASP A 101 -4.88 -6.04 9.41
N ALA A 102 -5.87 -6.85 9.82
CA ALA A 102 -5.62 -8.14 10.46
C ALA A 102 -4.91 -9.13 9.51
N TYR A 103 -5.26 -9.13 8.23
CA TYR A 103 -4.56 -9.91 7.21
C TYR A 103 -3.10 -9.45 7.06
N GLN A 104 -2.86 -8.14 6.97
CA GLN A 104 -1.53 -7.54 6.87
C GLN A 104 -0.66 -7.91 8.07
N ASP A 105 -1.19 -7.74 9.29
CA ASP A 105 -0.49 -8.08 10.53
C ASP A 105 -0.08 -9.56 10.54
N ARG A 106 -1.03 -10.46 10.26
CA ARG A 106 -0.75 -11.91 10.16
C ARG A 106 0.34 -12.20 9.12
N VAL A 107 0.25 -11.61 7.93
CA VAL A 107 1.22 -11.85 6.85
C VAL A 107 2.62 -11.35 7.23
N ASN A 108 2.72 -10.21 7.91
CA ASN A 108 4.00 -9.59 8.27
C ASN A 108 4.63 -10.18 9.54
N ASN A 109 3.83 -10.79 10.42
CA ASN A 109 4.29 -11.46 11.64
C ASN A 109 4.43 -12.99 11.52
N THR A 110 3.95 -13.60 10.43
CA THR A 110 4.13 -15.05 10.20
C THR A 110 5.45 -15.34 9.48
N ARG A 111 6.26 -16.23 10.07
CA ARG A 111 7.50 -16.73 9.45
C ARG A 111 7.21 -17.35 8.08
N LYS A 112 7.93 -16.88 7.05
CA LYS A 112 7.81 -17.46 5.70
C LYS A 112 8.55 -18.78 5.60
N ARG A 113 8.03 -19.70 4.78
CA ARG A 113 8.70 -20.98 4.49
C ARG A 113 10.07 -20.68 3.85
N ARG A 114 11.11 -21.36 4.34
CA ARG A 114 12.45 -21.28 3.77
C ARG A 114 12.43 -21.83 2.34
N ASP A 115 12.94 -21.04 1.42
CA ASP A 115 13.20 -21.43 0.04
C ASP A 115 14.71 -21.43 -0.18
N ARG A 116 15.26 -22.60 -0.56
CA ARG A 116 16.71 -22.77 -0.74
C ARG A 116 17.24 -22.03 -1.97
N ASN A 117 16.35 -21.66 -2.90
CA ASN A 117 16.71 -20.96 -4.13
C ASN A 117 16.67 -19.44 -3.99
N LYS A 118 16.32 -18.92 -2.80
CA LYS A 118 16.23 -17.47 -2.54
C LYS A 118 17.35 -17.02 -1.62
N ILE A 119 18.12 -16.05 -2.10
CA ILE A 119 19.17 -15.35 -1.33
C ILE A 119 18.60 -14.38 -0.27
N LEU A 120 17.29 -14.13 -0.29
CA LEU A 120 16.64 -13.18 0.62
C LEU A 120 16.63 -13.69 2.07
N PRO A 121 16.67 -12.78 3.06
CA PRO A 121 16.68 -13.14 4.47
C PRO A 121 15.48 -14.01 4.85
N HIS A 122 15.73 -15.04 5.65
CA HIS A 122 14.69 -15.96 6.11
C HIS A 122 14.24 -15.59 7.52
N GLY A 123 12.95 -15.34 7.70
CA GLY A 123 12.44 -14.99 9.02
C GLY A 123 11.00 -14.53 9.00
N VAL A 124 10.59 -13.93 10.12
CA VAL A 124 9.37 -13.14 10.21
C VAL A 124 9.65 -11.78 9.53
N PRO A 125 8.86 -11.36 8.52
CA PRO A 125 9.12 -10.12 7.79
C PRO A 125 9.34 -8.90 8.69
N ASN A 126 8.51 -8.70 9.72
CA ASN A 126 8.67 -7.58 10.65
C ASN A 126 9.98 -7.64 11.45
N LEU A 127 10.45 -8.83 11.85
CA LEU A 127 11.73 -8.97 12.54
C LEU A 127 12.91 -8.71 11.60
N VAL A 128 12.86 -9.25 10.38
CA VAL A 128 13.86 -8.98 9.34
C VAL A 128 13.91 -7.49 9.02
N TYR A 129 12.75 -6.85 8.93
CA TYR A 129 12.67 -5.41 8.72
C TYR A 129 13.31 -4.67 9.90
N GLN A 130 12.90 -4.92 11.14
CA GLN A 130 13.36 -4.19 12.32
C GLN A 130 14.85 -4.37 12.63
N SER A 131 15.37 -5.59 12.50
CA SER A 131 16.75 -5.95 12.87
C SER A 131 17.41 -6.81 11.79
N PRO A 132 17.67 -6.25 10.59
CA PRO A 132 18.22 -7.00 9.45
C PRO A 132 19.58 -7.64 9.75
N GLU A 133 20.39 -7.04 10.63
CA GLU A 133 21.70 -7.55 11.07
C GLU A 133 21.63 -8.95 11.69
N ASN A 134 20.55 -9.25 12.43
CA ASN A 134 20.33 -10.56 13.03
C ASN A 134 20.03 -11.65 11.98
N PHE A 135 19.77 -11.26 10.74
CA PHE A 135 19.49 -12.13 9.61
C PHE A 135 20.58 -12.05 8.52
N GLY A 136 21.72 -11.43 8.81
CA GLY A 136 22.82 -11.26 7.86
C GLY A 136 22.49 -10.32 6.69
N ALA A 137 21.55 -9.40 6.88
CA ALA A 137 21.12 -8.43 5.87
C ALA A 137 21.63 -7.02 6.16
N LEU A 138 21.82 -6.24 5.10
CA LEU A 138 22.13 -4.82 5.19
C LEU A 138 20.85 -3.99 5.41
N ASN A 139 20.97 -2.94 6.20
CA ASN A 139 19.88 -2.01 6.45
C ASN A 139 19.94 -0.83 5.45
N PHE A 140 18.96 -0.76 4.54
CA PHE A 140 18.81 0.33 3.58
C PHE A 140 17.65 1.29 3.91
N LYS A 141 17.16 1.26 5.14
CA LYS A 141 16.08 2.15 5.57
C LYS A 141 16.55 3.59 5.62
N ILE A 142 15.76 4.49 5.07
CA ILE A 142 15.91 5.93 5.28
C ILE A 142 14.95 6.33 6.39
N THR A 143 15.48 6.78 7.52
CA THR A 143 14.67 7.42 8.55
C THR A 143 14.24 8.77 8.00
N VAL A 144 12.94 9.03 8.09
CA VAL A 144 12.32 10.22 7.51
C VAL A 144 11.88 11.12 8.65
N GLU A 145 12.22 12.40 8.56
CA GLU A 145 11.80 13.42 9.53
C GLU A 145 10.31 13.71 9.37
N ARG A 146 9.65 14.01 10.49
CA ARG A 146 8.21 14.23 10.49
C ARG A 146 7.85 15.52 9.76
N GLU A 147 8.70 16.52 9.88
CA GLU A 147 8.60 17.83 9.22
C GLU A 147 8.58 17.66 7.69
N ALA A 148 9.46 16.80 7.16
CA ALA A 148 9.52 16.50 5.73
C ALA A 148 8.25 15.78 5.25
N LEU A 149 7.71 14.84 6.04
CA LEU A 149 6.45 14.16 5.72
C LEU A 149 5.26 15.12 5.73
N ASP A 150 5.16 15.97 6.75
CA ASP A 150 4.07 16.92 6.88
C ASP A 150 4.11 17.95 5.73
N HIS A 151 5.31 18.42 5.35
CA HIS A 151 5.49 19.31 4.20
C HIS A 151 5.00 18.66 2.89
N ILE A 152 5.47 17.46 2.59
CA ILE A 152 5.12 16.75 1.35
C ILE A 152 3.64 16.37 1.32
N ARG A 153 3.08 15.97 2.48
CA ARG A 153 1.65 15.71 2.61
C ARG A 153 0.84 16.96 2.26
N ASN A 154 1.19 18.11 2.79
CA ASN A 154 0.47 19.36 2.48
C ASN A 154 0.63 19.81 1.03
N LEU A 155 1.73 19.42 0.36
CA LEU A 155 2.00 19.79 -1.02
C LEU A 155 1.25 18.91 -2.04
N TYR A 156 1.20 17.59 -1.81
CA TYR A 156 0.66 16.63 -2.77
C TYR A 156 -0.69 16.03 -2.38
N ILE A 157 -1.12 16.20 -1.13
CA ILE A 157 -2.37 15.64 -0.64
C ILE A 157 -3.23 16.78 -0.13
N ASN A 158 -4.36 17.02 -0.81
CA ASN A 158 -5.39 17.92 -0.29
C ASN A 158 -6.14 17.19 0.84
N PRO A 159 -5.97 17.58 2.13
CA PRO A 159 -6.60 16.87 3.24
C PRO A 159 -8.13 17.00 3.25
N SER A 160 -8.67 17.96 2.51
CA SER A 160 -10.11 18.20 2.36
C SER A 160 -10.67 17.58 1.08
N HIS A 161 -9.90 16.73 0.38
CA HIS A 161 -10.38 16.07 -0.82
C HIS A 161 -11.51 15.09 -0.50
N VAL A 162 -12.58 15.14 -1.27
CA VAL A 162 -13.79 14.32 -1.09
C VAL A 162 -13.54 12.80 -1.22
N VAL A 163 -12.37 12.40 -1.72
CA VAL A 163 -11.97 10.99 -1.90
C VAL A 163 -11.73 10.31 -0.55
N PHE A 164 -11.45 11.10 0.49
CA PHE A 164 -11.31 10.60 1.85
C PHE A 164 -12.66 10.37 2.54
N ASP A 165 -13.76 10.85 1.95
CA ASP A 165 -15.10 10.73 2.50
C ASP A 165 -15.81 9.52 1.88
N LEU A 166 -16.07 8.50 2.69
CA LEU A 166 -16.82 7.31 2.24
C LEU A 166 -18.27 7.64 1.83
N VAL A 167 -18.84 8.66 2.47
CA VAL A 167 -20.20 9.17 2.29
C VAL A 167 -20.20 10.68 2.55
N PRO A 168 -21.17 11.45 2.01
CA PRO A 168 -21.31 12.87 2.32
C PRO A 168 -21.34 13.13 3.83
N GLN A 169 -20.66 14.18 4.29
CA GLN A 169 -20.52 14.48 5.72
C GLN A 169 -21.85 14.63 6.47
N SER A 170 -22.88 15.20 5.81
CA SER A 170 -24.24 15.29 6.36
C SER A 170 -24.85 13.91 6.58
N PHE A 171 -24.75 13.04 5.57
CA PHE A 171 -25.22 11.66 5.64
C PHE A 171 -24.44 10.83 6.68
N GLY A 172 -23.12 10.99 6.73
CA GLY A 172 -22.25 10.34 7.71
C GLY A 172 -22.66 10.64 9.16
N LYS A 173 -23.05 11.90 9.46
CA LYS A 173 -23.58 12.28 10.77
C LYS A 173 -24.94 11.67 11.06
N LEU A 174 -25.81 11.56 10.06
CA LEU A 174 -27.13 10.94 10.21
C LEU A 174 -27.01 9.44 10.51
N ILE A 175 -26.27 8.68 9.69
CA ILE A 175 -26.10 7.24 9.89
C ILE A 175 -25.37 6.92 11.20
N GLN A 176 -24.42 7.75 11.62
CA GLN A 176 -23.76 7.63 12.92
C GLN A 176 -24.77 7.74 14.07
N ARG A 177 -25.70 8.71 14.02
CA ARG A 177 -26.75 8.86 15.05
C ARG A 177 -27.66 7.63 15.09
N CYS A 178 -28.14 7.17 13.94
CA CYS A 178 -28.97 5.96 13.86
C CYS A 178 -28.22 4.72 14.39
N TYR A 179 -26.93 4.60 14.09
CA TYR A 179 -26.10 3.50 14.60
C TYR A 179 -25.90 3.55 16.12
N GLU A 180 -25.84 4.76 16.70
CA GLU A 180 -25.81 4.98 18.15
C GLU A 180 -27.11 4.61 18.82
N GLU A 181 -28.26 4.97 18.23
CA GLU A 181 -29.60 4.61 18.71
C GLU A 181 -29.83 3.09 18.68
N LEU A 182 -29.25 2.39 17.69
CA LEU A 182 -29.25 0.92 17.62
C LEU A 182 -28.31 0.24 18.65
N GLY A 183 -27.62 1.01 19.48
CA GLY A 183 -26.74 0.51 20.54
C GLY A 183 -25.34 0.10 20.06
N ARG A 184 -24.88 0.63 18.92
CA ARG A 184 -23.54 0.36 18.34
C ARG A 184 -23.24 -1.14 18.17
N PRO A 185 -24.08 -1.89 17.43
CA PRO A 185 -23.91 -3.33 17.27
C PRO A 185 -22.57 -3.67 16.62
N SER A 186 -21.84 -4.64 17.17
CA SER A 186 -20.53 -5.03 16.62
C SER A 186 -20.65 -5.56 15.19
N VAL A 187 -19.96 -4.93 14.25
CA VAL A 187 -19.88 -5.34 12.85
C VAL A 187 -18.85 -6.46 12.72
N THR A 188 -19.30 -7.67 12.41
CA THR A 188 -18.49 -8.87 12.20
C THR A 188 -18.91 -9.55 10.91
N ARG A 189 -18.15 -10.57 10.46
CA ARG A 189 -18.51 -11.33 9.26
C ARG A 189 -19.93 -11.90 9.30
N GLN A 190 -20.42 -12.29 10.48
CA GLN A 190 -21.75 -12.86 10.66
C GLN A 190 -22.84 -11.79 10.79
N SER A 191 -22.52 -10.63 11.38
CA SER A 191 -23.50 -9.58 11.70
C SER A 191 -23.52 -8.40 10.73
N VAL A 192 -22.56 -8.31 9.79
CA VAL A 192 -22.41 -7.13 8.92
C VAL A 192 -23.66 -6.84 8.09
N TRP A 193 -24.29 -7.89 7.55
CA TRP A 193 -25.56 -7.75 6.81
C TRP A 193 -26.73 -7.38 7.73
N ASP A 194 -26.81 -7.94 8.94
CA ASP A 194 -27.86 -7.60 9.89
C ASP A 194 -27.79 -6.13 10.31
N VAL A 195 -26.57 -5.63 10.57
CA VAL A 195 -26.34 -4.22 10.91
C VAL A 195 -26.70 -3.32 9.71
N TYR A 196 -26.27 -3.71 8.51
CA TYR A 196 -26.61 -3.01 7.28
C TYR A 196 -28.14 -2.89 7.09
N LEU A 197 -28.88 -4.00 7.20
CA LEU A 197 -30.32 -4.03 7.01
C LEU A 197 -31.06 -3.19 8.05
N ARG A 198 -30.65 -3.26 9.32
CA ARG A 198 -31.25 -2.45 10.39
C ARG A 198 -31.03 -0.95 10.18
N LEU A 199 -29.84 -0.56 9.76
CA LEU A 199 -29.55 0.84 9.44
C LEU A 199 -30.35 1.31 8.23
N LEU A 200 -30.46 0.47 7.21
CA LEU A 200 -31.24 0.79 6.01
C LEU A 200 -32.72 1.01 6.34
N ASP A 201 -33.32 0.15 7.17
CA ASP A 201 -34.72 0.25 7.61
C ASP A 201 -34.98 1.57 8.36
N VAL A 202 -34.12 1.93 9.31
CA VAL A 202 -34.23 3.21 10.05
C VAL A 202 -34.05 4.43 9.14
N LEU A 203 -33.14 4.34 8.16
CA LEU A 203 -32.85 5.46 7.27
C LEU A 203 -33.90 5.65 6.17
N GLN A 204 -34.59 4.60 5.73
CA GLN A 204 -35.70 4.71 4.78
C GLN A 204 -36.89 5.51 5.32
N VAL A 205 -37.02 5.61 6.64
CA VAL A 205 -38.05 6.42 7.31
C VAL A 205 -37.68 7.90 7.32
N ASN A 206 -36.42 8.27 7.05
CA ASN A 206 -35.94 9.65 7.07
C ASN A 206 -35.84 10.23 5.64
N GLU A 207 -36.56 11.32 5.35
CA GLU A 207 -36.82 11.81 3.98
C GLU A 207 -35.66 12.53 3.27
N GLU A 208 -34.62 12.98 3.97
CA GLU A 208 -33.53 13.77 3.37
C GLU A 208 -32.33 12.89 3.00
N ILE A 209 -32.27 12.42 1.74
CA ILE A 209 -31.12 11.68 1.19
C ILE A 209 -30.26 12.65 0.36
N PRO A 210 -29.03 12.99 0.79
CA PRO A 210 -28.10 13.78 -0.01
C PRO A 210 -27.64 13.05 -1.28
N SER A 211 -27.16 13.79 -2.29
CA SER A 211 -26.56 13.21 -3.50
C SER A 211 -25.23 12.49 -3.20
N ALA A 212 -24.86 11.53 -4.05
CA ALA A 212 -23.56 10.87 -3.97
C ALA A 212 -22.41 11.88 -4.18
N ILE A 213 -21.25 11.55 -3.62
CA ILE A 213 -20.01 12.27 -3.89
C ILE A 213 -19.54 11.85 -5.29
N GLU A 214 -19.31 12.83 -6.16
CA GLU A 214 -18.61 12.65 -7.42
C GLU A 214 -17.13 12.98 -7.21
N ASP A 215 -16.25 12.03 -7.52
CA ASP A 215 -14.80 12.24 -7.50
C ASP A 215 -14.37 12.89 -8.82
N VAL A 216 -13.59 13.97 -8.73
CA VAL A 216 -12.88 14.56 -9.87
C VAL A 216 -11.41 14.16 -9.75
N GLU A 217 -10.88 13.51 -10.78
CA GLU A 217 -9.48 13.12 -10.85
C GLU A 217 -8.65 14.34 -11.26
N GLU A 218 -7.80 14.84 -10.35
CA GLU A 218 -6.87 15.93 -10.63
C GLU A 218 -5.48 15.38 -10.98
N ASP A 219 -5.07 15.51 -12.23
CA ASP A 219 -3.74 15.09 -12.69
C ASP A 219 -2.65 16.05 -12.17
N LEU A 220 -1.61 15.49 -11.54
CA LEU A 220 -0.43 16.25 -11.09
C LEU A 220 0.68 16.22 -12.15
N PRO A 221 1.28 17.36 -12.54
CA PRO A 221 2.42 17.35 -13.46
C PRO A 221 3.67 16.74 -12.81
N LEU A 222 4.51 16.08 -13.61
CA LEU A 222 5.80 15.55 -13.16
C LEU A 222 6.79 16.70 -12.86
N LEU A 223 7.65 16.53 -11.84
CA LEU A 223 8.68 17.52 -11.51
C LEU A 223 9.60 17.81 -12.70
N GLU A 224 9.71 19.10 -13.06
CA GLU A 224 10.57 19.55 -14.15
C GLU A 224 12.06 19.43 -13.79
N ASN A 225 12.92 19.33 -14.82
CA ASN A 225 14.38 19.35 -14.70
C ASN A 225 15.03 18.22 -13.87
N HIS A 226 14.31 17.13 -13.64
CA HIS A 226 14.85 15.93 -12.98
C HIS A 226 15.28 14.89 -14.03
N GLN A 227 16.49 14.34 -13.86
CA GLN A 227 17.00 13.25 -14.69
C GLN A 227 16.62 11.90 -14.09
N ASP A 228 16.26 10.94 -14.95
CA ASP A 228 16.03 9.56 -14.54
C ASP A 228 17.31 8.92 -13.95
N LEU A 229 17.14 8.01 -13.00
CA LEU A 229 18.26 7.25 -12.44
C LEU A 229 18.93 6.38 -13.53
N PRO A 230 20.27 6.30 -13.54
CA PRO A 230 20.98 5.50 -14.54
C PRO A 230 20.58 4.02 -14.47
N TYR A 231 20.27 3.43 -15.61
CA TYR A 231 19.99 2.00 -15.75
C TYR A 231 21.28 1.27 -16.11
N ARG A 232 21.77 0.40 -15.21
CA ARG A 232 23.00 -0.38 -15.43
C ARG A 232 22.68 -1.87 -15.42
N GLU A 233 22.79 -2.48 -16.59
CA GLU A 233 22.87 -3.93 -16.72
C GLU A 233 24.34 -4.34 -16.60
N GLU A 234 24.61 -5.26 -15.68
CA GLU A 234 25.92 -5.88 -15.55
C GLU A 234 26.08 -7.02 -16.56
N SER A 235 27.31 -7.31 -16.94
CA SER A 235 27.65 -8.35 -17.92
C SER A 235 27.26 -9.78 -17.48
N ASN A 236 26.94 -9.98 -16.21
CA ASN A 236 26.47 -11.24 -15.62
C ASN A 236 24.93 -11.40 -15.69
N GLY A 237 24.21 -10.47 -16.32
CA GLY A 237 22.75 -10.47 -16.40
C GLY A 237 22.05 -10.00 -15.12
N THR A 238 22.79 -9.53 -14.11
CA THR A 238 22.22 -8.82 -12.97
C THR A 238 22.03 -7.35 -13.33
N TYR A 239 21.01 -6.72 -12.76
CA TYR A 239 20.67 -5.33 -13.05
C TYR A 239 20.59 -4.55 -11.74
N TYR A 240 21.27 -3.40 -11.70
CA TYR A 240 21.20 -2.50 -10.55
C TYR A 240 20.11 -1.46 -10.75
N MET A 241 19.14 -1.46 -9.83
CA MET A 241 17.96 -0.58 -9.91
C MET A 241 18.16 0.79 -9.25
N GLY A 242 19.40 1.17 -8.97
CA GLY A 242 19.71 2.45 -8.35
C GLY A 242 19.30 2.53 -6.87
N GLY A 243 19.32 3.74 -6.33
CA GLY A 243 18.89 4.04 -4.95
C GLY A 243 20.01 4.26 -3.95
N VAL A 244 21.24 3.84 -4.27
CA VAL A 244 22.45 4.19 -3.52
C VAL A 244 23.35 5.05 -4.41
N GLY A 245 23.85 6.16 -3.86
CA GLY A 245 24.80 7.07 -4.52
C GLY A 245 24.30 7.64 -5.85
N GLY A 246 23.07 8.18 -5.90
CA GLY A 246 22.50 8.73 -7.14
C GLY A 246 22.27 7.70 -8.26
N GLY A 247 22.20 6.41 -7.91
CA GLY A 247 22.09 5.33 -8.89
C GLY A 247 23.44 4.74 -9.34
N LEU A 248 24.55 5.12 -8.68
CA LEU A 248 25.89 4.60 -8.99
C LEU A 248 26.33 3.41 -8.14
N GLY A 249 25.62 3.11 -7.05
CA GLY A 249 25.91 1.98 -6.16
C GLY A 249 26.91 2.32 -5.05
N LEU A 250 27.31 1.29 -4.28
CA LEU A 250 28.18 1.45 -3.10
C LEU A 250 29.68 1.68 -3.43
N GLY A 251 30.07 1.79 -4.69
CA GLY A 251 31.49 1.82 -5.08
C GLY A 251 32.21 0.50 -4.81
N THR A 252 33.45 0.37 -5.30
CA THR A 252 34.25 -0.88 -5.22
C THR A 252 34.82 -1.16 -3.81
N SER A 253 34.75 -0.20 -2.89
CA SER A 253 35.34 -0.29 -1.55
C SER A 253 34.58 -1.20 -0.58
N PHE A 254 33.28 -1.46 -0.80
CA PHE A 254 32.48 -2.34 0.05
C PHE A 254 32.53 -3.83 -0.37
N ALA A 255 33.09 -4.14 -1.55
CA ALA A 255 33.15 -5.51 -2.06
C ALA A 255 34.23 -6.38 -1.39
N HIS A 256 35.16 -5.80 -0.63
CA HIS A 256 36.29 -6.52 -0.02
C HIS A 256 36.00 -7.13 1.38
N GLY A 257 34.78 -6.97 1.91
CA GLY A 257 34.41 -7.52 3.22
C GLY A 257 34.02 -9.02 3.22
N TYR A 258 33.84 -9.63 2.06
CA TYR A 258 33.51 -11.04 1.91
C TYR A 258 34.61 -11.78 1.14
N VAL A 259 35.76 -11.96 1.80
CA VAL A 259 36.63 -13.09 1.45
C VAL A 259 35.95 -14.33 2.01
N GLU A 260 35.35 -15.11 1.12
CA GLU A 260 34.95 -16.48 1.38
C GLU A 260 36.18 -17.23 1.94
N HIS A 261 36.18 -17.56 3.23
CA HIS A 261 37.02 -18.64 3.73
C HIS A 261 36.50 -19.93 3.08
N LYS A 262 37.01 -20.26 1.90
CA LYS A 262 36.94 -21.62 1.39
C LYS A 262 37.71 -22.50 2.37
N GLY A 263 36.97 -23.16 3.25
CA GLY A 263 37.46 -24.29 4.02
C GLY A 263 38.05 -25.30 3.05
N ALA A 264 39.34 -25.57 3.22
CA ALA A 264 40.01 -26.67 2.57
C ALA A 264 39.47 -27.97 3.17
N ASP A 265 38.53 -28.61 2.48
CA ASP A 265 38.22 -30.02 2.73
C ASP A 265 39.02 -30.88 1.74
N SER A 266 40.15 -31.36 2.27
CA SER A 266 40.86 -32.53 1.80
C SER A 266 39.93 -33.75 1.89
N CYS A 267 39.68 -34.44 0.77
CA CYS A 267 39.46 -35.89 0.70
C CYS A 267 39.29 -36.40 -0.75
N ARG A 268 40.41 -36.65 -1.44
CA ARG A 268 40.85 -37.96 -1.95
C ARG A 268 42.14 -37.81 -2.75
#